data_AF-A0A4Q4CYN7-F1
#
_entry.id   AF-A0A4Q4CYN7-F1
#
_cell.length_a   1.000
_cell.length_b   1.000
_cell.length_c   1.000
_cell.angle_alpha   90.00
_cell.angle_beta   90.00
_cell.angle_gamma   90.00
#
_symmetry.space_group_name_H-M   'P 1'
#
loop_
_entity.id
_entity.type
_entity.pdbx_description
1 polymer ?
#
loop_
_entity_poly.entity_id
_entity_poly.type
_entity_poly.pdbx_seq_one_letter_code
_entity_poly.pdbx_strand_id
1 'polypeptide(L)' 'GHCVRAVTQAIQALDLAAKVQVDLKAKTVQAETGLARDAVAAAIAEEGYKVA' A
#
# COMPACT_ATOMS: atom_id res chain seq x y z
N GLY A 1 -13.34 -6.34 -7.13
CA GLY A 1 -12.00 -6.27 -7.73
C GLY A 1 -11.22 -5.25 -6.96
N HIS A 2 -10.33 -5.69 -6.06
CA HIS A 2 -9.59 -4.81 -5.16
C HIS A 2 -8.40 -4.22 -5.92
N CYS A 3 -8.72 -3.23 -6.75
CA CYS A 3 -7.73 -2.50 -7.52
C CYS A 3 -7.05 -1.56 -6.54
N VAL A 4 -5.80 -1.82 -6.18
CA VAL A 4 -4.67 -0.88 -5.96
C VAL A 4 -4.97 0.51 -5.38
N ARG A 5 -5.90 1.25 -5.97
CA ARG A 5 -6.49 2.48 -5.42
C ARG A 5 -7.01 2.29 -4.01
N ALA A 6 -7.61 1.15 -3.68
CA ALA A 6 -8.06 0.88 -2.31
C ALA A 6 -6.86 0.83 -1.34
N VAL A 7 -5.80 0.08 -1.68
CA VAL A 7 -4.53 0.08 -0.92
C VAL A 7 -3.96 1.48 -0.77
N THR A 8 -3.88 2.22 -1.88
CA THR A 8 -3.35 3.59 -1.88
C THR A 8 -4.18 4.51 -0.98
N GLN A 9 -5.50 4.37 -1.00
CA GLN A 9 -6.40 5.16 -0.15
C GLN A 9 -6.29 4.76 1.32
N ALA A 10 -6.16 3.47 1.64
CA ALA A 10 -5.98 3.00 3.01
C ALA A 10 -4.68 3.55 3.62
N ILE A 11 -3.58 3.53 2.87
CA ILE A 11 -2.30 4.07 3.32
C ILE A 11 -2.37 5.60 3.41
N GLN A 12 -2.95 6.30 2.42
CA GLN A 12 -3.11 7.76 2.49
C GLN A 12 -4.04 8.23 3.61
N ALA A 13 -5.01 7.41 4.01
CA ALA A 13 -5.88 7.71 5.14
C ALA A 13 -5.14 7.63 6.48
N LEU A 14 -4.12 6.76 6.58
CA LEU A 14 -3.26 6.62 7.75
C LEU A 14 -2.11 7.64 7.74
N ASP A 15 -1.58 7.96 6.57
CA ASP A 15 -0.52 8.93 6.34
C ASP A 15 -0.78 9.71 5.05
N LEU A 16 -1.31 10.93 5.19
CA LEU A 16 -1.62 11.81 4.06
C LEU A 16 -0.37 12.21 3.25
N ALA A 17 0.83 12.11 3.84
CA ALA A 17 2.09 12.37 3.15
C ALA A 17 2.64 11.11 2.46
N ALA A 18 1.99 9.95 2.60
CA ALA A 18 2.44 8.71 2.00
C ALA A 18 2.34 8.74 0.47
N LYS A 19 3.44 8.42 -0.21
CA LYS A 19 3.44 8.14 -1.65
C LYS A 19 3.32 6.66 -1.87
N VAL A 20 2.27 6.24 -2.58
CA VAL A 20 2.07 4.84 -2.95
C VAL A 20 2.27 4.70 -4.45
N GLN A 21 3.29 3.96 -4.84
CA GLN A 21 3.56 3.52 -6.20
C GLN A 21 3.19 2.06 -6.35
N VAL A 22 2.38 1.73 -7.35
CA VAL A 22 2.00 0.35 -7.61
C VAL A 22 2.45 -0.06 -8.99
N ASP A 23 3.22 -1.13 -9.02
CA ASP A 23 3.66 -1.77 -10.25
C ASP A 23 2.74 -2.95 -10.54
N LEU A 24 1.80 -2.73 -11.46
CA LEU A 24 0.86 -3.78 -11.90
C LEU A 24 1.55 -4.88 -12.72
N LYS A 25 2.72 -4.59 -13.29
CA LYS A 25 3.48 -5.50 -14.16
C LYS A 25 4.17 -6.59 -13.33
N ALA A 26 4.74 -6.19 -12.20
CA ALA A 26 5.39 -7.02 -11.19
C ALA A 26 4.47 -7.39 -10.02
N LYS A 27 3.26 -6.82 -9.96
CA LYS A 27 2.29 -6.96 -8.85
C LYS A 27 2.86 -6.55 -7.49
N THR A 28 3.68 -5.50 -7.48
CA THR A 28 4.33 -4.97 -6.27
C THR A 28 3.77 -3.61 -5.90
N VAL A 29 3.70 -3.34 -4.60
CA VAL A 29 3.30 -2.04 -4.03
C VAL A 29 4.48 -1.49 -3.26
N GLN A 30 4.89 -0.27 -3.61
CA GLN A 30 5.88 0.54 -2.91
C GLN A 30 5.15 1.68 -2.23
N ALA A 31 5.29 1.80 -0.92
CA ALA A 31 4.74 2.92 -0.17
C ALA A 31 5.89 3.64 0.53
N GLU A 32 6.18 4.86 0.13
CA GLU A 32 7.04 5.78 0.88
C GLU A 32 6.16 6.48 1.90
N THR A 33 6.33 6.13 3.17
CA THR A 33 5.52 6.63 4.28
C THR A 33 6.37 6.66 5.54
N GLY A 34 6.02 7.54 6.48
CA GLY A 34 6.61 7.53 7.82
C GLY A 34 6.12 6.37 8.70
N LEU A 35 5.11 5.63 8.24
CA LEU A 35 4.54 4.49 8.95
C LEU A 35 5.51 3.31 9.00
N ALA A 36 5.44 2.56 10.09
CA ALA A 36 6.17 1.32 10.21
C ALA A 36 5.77 0.36 9.07
N ARG A 37 6.76 -0.30 8.48
CA ARG A 37 6.55 -1.24 7.36
C ARG A 37 5.51 -2.31 7.67
N ASP A 38 5.39 -2.71 8.93
CA ASP A 38 4.40 -3.67 9.43
C ASP A 38 2.96 -3.14 9.32
N ALA A 39 2.73 -1.87 9.66
CA ALA A 39 1.42 -1.22 9.53
C ALA A 39 0.98 -1.12 8.06
N VAL A 40 1.93 -0.81 7.17
CA VAL A 40 1.70 -0.79 5.73
C VAL A 40 1.46 -2.20 5.19
N ALA A 41 2.25 -3.17 5.64
CA ALA A 41 2.08 -4.57 5.24
C ALA A 41 0.74 -5.15 5.70
N ALA A 42 0.26 -4.80 6.89
CA ALA A 42 -1.05 -5.21 7.39
C ALA A 42 -2.18 -4.64 6.50
N ALA A 43 -2.17 -3.33 6.23
CA ALA A 43 -3.16 -2.68 5.36
C ALA A 43 -3.17 -3.27 3.93
N ILE A 44 -1.99 -3.62 3.40
CA ILE A 44 -1.84 -4.20 2.06
C ILE A 44 -2.22 -5.70 2.04
N ALA A 45 -1.91 -6.44 3.11
CA ALA A 45 -2.23 -7.86 3.24
C ALA A 45 -3.74 -8.10 3.36
N GLU A 46 -4.48 -7.20 4.01
CA GLU A 46 -5.95 -7.25 4.04
C GLU A 46 -6.57 -7.12 2.64
N GLU A 47 -5.89 -6.44 1.72
CA GLU A 47 -6.31 -6.36 0.30
C GLU A 47 -5.73 -7.46 -0.59
N GLY A 48 -4.89 -8.34 -0.05
CA GLY A 48 -4.31 -9.49 -0.77
C GLY A 48 -3.06 -9.18 -1.59
N TYR A 49 -2.35 -8.10 -1.27
CA TYR A 49 -1.07 -7.74 -1.90
C TYR A 49 0.11 -8.02 -0.95
N LYS A 50 1.31 -8.22 -1.51
CA LYS A 50 2.55 -8.38 -0.74
C LYS A 50 3.42 -7.13 -0.85
N VAL A 51 3.86 -6.63 0.30
CA VAL A 51 4.91 -5.62 0.39
C VAL A 51 6.26 -6.32 0.30
N ALA A 52 7.10 -5.90 -0.65
CA ALA A 52 8.43 -6.45 -0.86
C ALA A 52 9.50 -5.56 -0.24
#